data_AF-A0AAE5LKB8-F1
#
_entry.id   AF-A0AAE5LKB8-F1
#
_cell.length_a   1.000
_cell.length_b   1.000
_cell.length_c   1.000
_cell.angle_alpha   90.00
_cell.angle_beta   90.00
_cell.angle_gamma   90.00
#
_symmetry.space_group_name_H-M   'P 1'
#
loop_
_entity.id
_entity.type
_entity.pdbx_description
1 polymer ?
#
loop_
_entity_poly.entity_id
_entity_poly.type
_entity_poly.pdbx_seq_one_letter_code
_entity_poly.pdbx_strand_id
1 'polypeptide(L)'
;MIPKLVAKFSINQMLVISHLLLVVILVTGFSYTRYQSEWHRHIDYSASIAKLTLAPHIPLISSSVAGINYANLTMPSTKQMLASIDDLEFLEIAGRSDYSDQKVQIRFFKRFDYLWRADVKQEEITEHEIKLNSLKAQIEATGTDNVIKHKKLVFIENRIKREHEALVESLYVNDNVFIPWSKPATTTNSYYLDEELCTLNVVLPLINKNGGEVWAVFDASDLTQLQRSLIEEIIAEAIVALAISLILIGWVSHWIVSPLKSLAEHMRSGESNSDLKDFTELNRSDEIGQLARAYQGLLIKLDNQLNILRTKSDTDPLTGLGSRHKYSRTATPFLKRHLAKGNYVGLIVCDVDNFKAFNDIYGHTEGDNALSQVGKKIKQLARDSDLAFRYGGEEFVIFCARPEAEQLANFTERLRREIEGMAITHQGNQPYGIVTISVGGAIAERQNMYQGFNTHQELQEAMFNVADKALYECKQSGRNKVIWSSKLDK
;
A
#
# COMPACT_ATOMS: atom_id res chain seq x y z
N MET A 1 -13.10 -7.98 15.78
CA MET A 1 -12.92 -8.83 14.58
C MET A 1 -11.93 -8.22 13.57
N ILE A 2 -11.93 -6.89 13.38
CA ILE A 2 -10.97 -6.14 12.53
C ILE A 2 -9.47 -6.36 12.87
N PRO A 3 -9.01 -6.38 14.15
CA PRO A 3 -7.56 -6.44 14.43
C PRO A 3 -6.87 -7.77 14.05
N LYS A 4 -7.61 -8.88 13.94
CA LYS A 4 -7.04 -10.19 13.52
C LYS A 4 -6.84 -10.30 12.00
N LEU A 5 -7.57 -9.52 11.19
CA LEU A 5 -7.39 -9.47 9.73
C LEU A 5 -6.21 -8.58 9.33
N VAL A 6 -6.02 -7.46 10.04
CA VAL A 6 -4.94 -6.49 9.77
C VAL A 6 -3.55 -7.10 9.99
N ALA A 7 -3.41 -8.05 10.91
CA ALA A 7 -2.13 -8.71 11.24
C ALA A 7 -1.52 -9.56 10.10
N LYS A 8 -2.25 -9.83 9.01
CA LYS A 8 -1.75 -10.62 7.86
C LYS A 8 -1.16 -9.76 6.73
N PHE A 9 -1.37 -8.45 6.74
CA PHE A 9 -0.96 -7.58 5.66
C PHE A 9 0.39 -6.92 5.94
N SER A 10 1.24 -6.83 4.93
CA SER A 10 2.45 -6.00 5.00
C SER A 10 2.10 -4.51 5.12
N ILE A 11 3.02 -3.70 5.66
CA ILE A 11 2.84 -2.24 5.77
C ILE A 11 2.49 -1.62 4.41
N ASN A 12 3.12 -2.08 3.32
CA ASN A 12 2.79 -1.67 1.96
C ASN A 12 1.34 -1.99 1.59
N GLN A 13 0.86 -3.20 1.88
CA GLN A 13 -0.52 -3.59 1.60
C GLN A 13 -1.51 -2.77 2.43
N MET A 14 -1.22 -2.50 3.71
CA MET A 14 -2.08 -1.67 4.55
C MET A 14 -2.15 -0.22 4.05
N LEU A 15 -1.02 0.34 3.60
CA LEU A 15 -0.97 1.69 3.06
C LEU A 15 -1.73 1.79 1.73
N VAL A 16 -1.55 0.82 0.84
CA VAL A 16 -2.29 0.74 -0.43
C VAL A 16 -3.80 0.62 -0.16
N ILE A 17 -4.20 -0.34 0.67
CA ILE A 17 -5.62 -0.63 0.94
C ILE A 17 -6.29 0.56 1.62
N SER A 18 -5.66 1.15 2.65
CA SER A 18 -6.27 2.26 3.39
C SER A 18 -6.41 3.52 2.54
N HIS A 19 -5.39 3.85 1.76
CA HIS A 19 -5.42 5.04 0.92
C HIS A 19 -6.36 4.89 -0.28
N LEU A 20 -6.35 3.73 -0.95
CA LEU A 20 -7.26 3.46 -2.07
C LEU A 20 -8.73 3.44 -1.58
N LEU A 21 -9.01 2.84 -0.43
CA LEU A 21 -10.34 2.85 0.16
C LEU A 21 -10.81 4.26 0.53
N LEU A 22 -9.93 5.09 1.08
CA LEU A 22 -10.23 6.50 1.36
C LEU A 22 -10.57 7.27 0.08
N VAL A 23 -9.76 7.12 -0.97
CA VAL A 23 -9.97 7.80 -2.26
C VAL A 23 -11.29 7.35 -2.90
N VAL A 24 -11.58 6.05 -2.91
CA VAL A 24 -12.85 5.53 -3.43
C VAL A 24 -14.04 6.11 -2.65
N ILE A 25 -13.99 6.16 -1.31
CA ILE A 25 -15.07 6.73 -0.49
C ILE A 25 -15.27 8.22 -0.79
N LEU A 26 -14.19 9.00 -0.86
CA LEU A 26 -14.28 10.43 -1.12
C LEU A 26 -14.83 10.70 -2.54
N VAL A 27 -14.25 10.04 -3.55
CA VAL A 27 -14.67 10.21 -4.94
C VAL A 27 -16.11 9.78 -5.13
N THR A 28 -16.52 8.61 -4.63
CA THR A 28 -17.91 8.15 -4.78
C THR A 28 -18.89 9.06 -4.04
N GLY A 29 -18.56 9.46 -2.81
CA GLY A 29 -19.39 10.37 -2.02
C GLY A 29 -19.58 11.74 -2.68
N PHE A 30 -18.49 12.44 -2.97
CA PHE A 30 -18.55 13.77 -3.58
C PHE A 30 -19.18 13.74 -4.97
N SER A 31 -18.82 12.74 -5.79
CA SER A 31 -19.38 12.62 -7.14
C SER A 31 -20.88 12.36 -7.13
N TYR A 32 -21.35 11.50 -6.23
CA TYR A 32 -22.78 11.21 -6.09
C TYR A 32 -23.56 12.45 -5.64
N THR A 33 -23.06 13.17 -4.62
CA THR A 33 -23.73 14.39 -4.14
C THR A 33 -23.72 15.49 -5.21
N ARG A 34 -22.62 15.66 -5.94
CA ARG A 34 -22.53 16.62 -7.06
C ARG A 34 -23.52 16.26 -8.16
N TYR A 35 -23.51 15.00 -8.60
CA TYR A 35 -24.44 14.51 -9.62
C TYR A 35 -25.89 14.78 -9.23
N GLN A 36 -26.29 14.39 -8.02
CA GLN A 36 -27.66 14.59 -7.54
C GLN A 36 -28.04 16.08 -7.50
N SER A 37 -27.13 16.95 -7.05
CA SER A 37 -27.37 18.39 -6.97
C SER A 37 -27.49 19.05 -8.34
N GLU A 38 -26.56 18.77 -9.27
CA GLU A 38 -26.60 19.33 -10.62
C GLU A 38 -27.81 18.80 -11.40
N TRP A 39 -28.07 17.48 -11.32
CA TRP A 39 -29.19 16.86 -12.01
C TRP A 39 -30.55 17.46 -11.63
N HIS A 40 -30.85 17.53 -10.33
CA HIS A 40 -32.09 18.14 -9.86
C HIS A 40 -32.19 19.63 -10.25
N ARG A 41 -31.08 20.38 -10.16
CA ARG A 41 -31.07 21.81 -10.51
C ARG A 41 -31.43 22.02 -11.98
N HIS A 42 -30.90 21.21 -12.89
CA HIS A 42 -31.18 21.32 -14.32
C HIS A 42 -32.61 20.91 -14.68
N ILE A 43 -33.17 19.89 -14.02
CA ILE A 43 -34.58 19.51 -14.17
C ILE A 43 -35.49 20.66 -13.68
N ASP A 44 -35.25 21.16 -12.47
CA ASP A 44 -36.04 22.26 -11.88
C ASP A 44 -35.98 23.53 -12.74
N TYR A 45 -34.79 23.85 -13.27
CA TYR A 45 -34.60 24.97 -14.18
C TYR A 45 -35.41 24.78 -15.47
N SER A 46 -35.30 23.63 -16.12
CA SER A 46 -36.01 23.33 -17.38
C SER A 46 -37.53 23.34 -17.18
N ALA A 47 -38.01 22.77 -16.07
CA ALA A 47 -39.42 22.81 -15.70
C ALA A 47 -39.90 24.25 -15.44
N SER A 48 -39.06 25.10 -14.83
CA SER A 48 -39.38 26.50 -14.58
C SER A 48 -39.48 27.29 -15.88
N ILE A 49 -38.56 27.07 -16.84
CA ILE A 49 -38.59 27.70 -18.16
C ILE A 49 -39.84 27.28 -18.95
N ALA A 50 -40.17 25.99 -18.96
CA ALA A 50 -41.38 25.49 -19.61
C ALA A 50 -42.66 26.11 -19.00
N LYS A 51 -42.75 26.21 -17.67
CA LYS A 51 -43.85 26.89 -16.98
C LYS A 51 -43.94 28.38 -17.34
N LEU A 52 -42.81 29.09 -17.34
CA LEU A 52 -42.73 30.52 -17.70
C LEU A 52 -43.13 30.77 -19.15
N THR A 53 -42.84 29.84 -20.05
CA THR A 53 -43.19 29.93 -21.47
C THR A 53 -44.70 29.77 -21.69
N LEU A 54 -45.35 28.88 -20.94
CA LEU A 54 -46.80 28.65 -21.05
C LEU A 54 -47.65 29.66 -20.27
N ALA A 55 -47.14 30.20 -19.15
CA ALA A 55 -47.89 31.06 -18.23
C ALA A 55 -48.61 32.25 -18.89
N PRO A 56 -48.01 33.00 -19.86
CA PRO A 56 -48.66 34.12 -20.52
C PRO A 56 -49.93 33.73 -21.29
N HIS A 57 -50.06 32.47 -21.68
CA HIS A 57 -51.16 31.97 -22.50
C HIS A 57 -52.32 31.41 -21.66
N ILE A 58 -52.07 31.10 -20.39
CA ILE A 58 -53.08 30.54 -19.48
C ILE A 58 -54.32 31.43 -19.33
N PRO A 59 -54.25 32.77 -19.20
CA PRO A 59 -55.46 33.60 -19.10
C PRO A 59 -56.37 33.55 -20.34
N LEU A 60 -55.77 33.56 -21.54
CA LEU A 60 -56.53 33.47 -22.79
C LEU A 60 -57.16 32.08 -22.96
N ILE A 61 -56.41 31.02 -22.63
CA ILE A 61 -56.92 29.66 -22.67
C ILE A 61 -58.06 29.49 -21.65
N SER A 62 -57.85 29.95 -20.41
CA SER A 62 -58.83 29.84 -19.33
C SER A 62 -60.15 30.56 -19.67
N SER A 63 -60.08 31.78 -20.21
CA SER A 63 -61.29 32.51 -20.62
C SER A 63 -62.01 31.84 -21.79
N SER A 64 -61.27 31.24 -22.72
CA SER A 64 -61.85 30.50 -23.83
C SER A 64 -62.49 29.18 -23.37
N VAL A 65 -61.90 28.48 -22.39
CA VAL A 65 -62.51 27.29 -21.76
C VAL A 65 -63.77 27.66 -20.98
N ALA A 66 -63.72 28.74 -20.19
CA ALA A 66 -64.87 29.20 -19.39
C ALA A 66 -66.11 29.41 -20.27
N GLY A 67 -65.94 30.04 -21.44
CA GLY A 67 -67.01 30.37 -22.39
C GLY A 67 -67.25 29.36 -23.52
N ILE A 68 -66.56 28.22 -23.56
CA ILE A 68 -66.63 27.23 -24.67
C ILE A 68 -66.35 27.87 -26.03
N ASN A 69 -65.31 28.70 -26.08
CA ASN A 69 -64.89 29.35 -27.31
C ASN A 69 -63.84 28.50 -28.05
N TYR A 70 -64.32 27.42 -28.68
CA TYR A 70 -63.47 26.55 -29.50
C TYR A 70 -62.79 27.33 -30.63
N ALA A 71 -63.46 28.34 -31.22
CA ALA A 71 -62.87 29.15 -32.27
C ALA A 71 -61.59 29.86 -31.80
N ASN A 72 -61.58 30.45 -30.61
CA ASN A 72 -60.35 31.04 -30.05
C ASN A 72 -59.23 30.02 -29.84
N LEU A 73 -59.59 28.80 -29.46
CA LEU A 73 -58.60 27.76 -29.14
C LEU A 73 -58.10 27.02 -30.38
N THR A 74 -58.87 26.96 -31.47
CA THR A 74 -58.51 26.25 -32.72
C THR A 74 -58.17 27.18 -33.89
N MET A 75 -58.21 28.50 -33.69
CA MET A 75 -57.86 29.48 -34.71
C MET A 75 -56.41 29.31 -35.22
N PRO A 76 -56.11 29.62 -36.50
CA PRO A 76 -54.77 29.51 -37.06
C PRO A 76 -53.69 30.28 -36.28
N SER A 77 -54.03 31.43 -35.70
CA SER A 77 -53.13 32.21 -34.86
C SER A 77 -52.73 31.48 -33.59
N THR A 78 -53.68 30.76 -32.96
CA THR A 78 -53.43 29.95 -31.77
C THR A 78 -52.57 28.74 -32.11
N LYS A 79 -52.84 28.10 -33.25
CA LYS A 79 -52.00 27.03 -33.79
C LYS A 79 -50.56 27.49 -34.03
N GLN A 80 -50.36 28.63 -34.68
CA GLN A 80 -49.05 29.22 -34.92
C GLN A 80 -48.34 29.60 -33.61
N MET A 81 -49.08 30.16 -32.64
CA MET A 81 -48.55 30.48 -31.32
C MET A 81 -48.05 29.21 -30.61
N LEU A 82 -48.84 28.13 -30.58
CA LEU A 82 -48.43 26.86 -29.99
C LEU A 82 -47.25 26.23 -30.73
N ALA A 83 -47.25 26.28 -32.07
CA ALA A 83 -46.14 25.79 -32.89
C ALA A 83 -44.85 26.60 -32.69
N SER A 84 -44.94 27.87 -32.29
CA SER A 84 -43.79 28.74 -32.02
C SER A 84 -43.14 28.52 -30.65
N ILE A 85 -43.76 27.74 -29.76
CA ILE A 85 -43.16 27.40 -28.47
C ILE A 85 -42.02 26.42 -28.72
N ASP A 86 -40.82 26.81 -28.31
CA ASP A 86 -39.62 25.98 -28.40
C ASP A 86 -39.79 24.69 -27.57
N ASP A 87 -39.26 23.60 -28.09
CA ASP A 87 -39.25 22.25 -27.49
C ASP A 87 -40.62 21.62 -27.19
N LEU A 88 -41.74 22.31 -27.42
CA LEU A 88 -43.08 21.77 -27.21
C LEU A 88 -43.39 20.66 -28.23
N GLU A 89 -43.59 19.42 -27.80
CA GLU A 89 -43.98 18.31 -28.68
C GLU A 89 -45.50 18.13 -28.71
N PHE A 90 -46.14 18.19 -27.54
CA PHE A 90 -47.57 17.95 -27.38
C PHE A 90 -48.17 18.86 -26.31
N LEU A 91 -49.43 19.26 -26.51
CA LEU A 91 -50.18 20.04 -25.53
C LEU A 91 -51.65 19.61 -25.51
N GLU A 92 -52.17 19.33 -24.33
CA GLU A 92 -53.58 19.05 -24.07
C GLU A 92 -54.15 20.12 -23.12
N ILE A 93 -55.24 20.76 -23.55
CA ILE A 93 -56.05 21.64 -22.71
C ILE A 93 -57.28 20.84 -22.33
N ALA A 94 -57.52 20.64 -21.04
CA ALA A 94 -58.69 19.94 -20.54
C ALA A 94 -59.32 20.72 -19.39
N GLY A 95 -60.59 21.08 -19.51
CA GLY A 95 -61.30 21.82 -18.46
C GLY A 95 -62.81 21.73 -18.57
N ARG A 96 -63.50 22.52 -17.76
CA ARG A 96 -64.97 22.61 -17.74
C ARG A 96 -65.41 24.05 -17.89
N SER A 97 -66.48 24.29 -18.64
CA SER A 97 -67.07 25.62 -18.80
C SER A 97 -67.68 26.12 -17.50
N ASP A 98 -67.53 27.41 -17.23
CA ASP A 98 -68.09 28.07 -16.04
C ASP A 98 -69.62 28.27 -16.12
N TYR A 99 -70.19 28.23 -17.33
CA TYR A 99 -71.61 28.53 -17.57
C TYR A 99 -72.47 27.28 -17.76
N SER A 100 -71.98 26.27 -18.49
CA SER A 100 -72.76 25.06 -18.81
C SER A 100 -72.20 23.77 -18.21
N ASP A 101 -71.06 23.84 -17.50
CA ASP A 101 -70.33 22.68 -16.96
C ASP A 101 -69.99 21.61 -18.03
N GLN A 102 -69.98 21.99 -19.31
CA GLN A 102 -69.55 21.10 -20.38
C GLN A 102 -68.02 20.96 -20.38
N LYS A 103 -67.56 19.73 -20.66
CA LYS A 103 -66.13 19.42 -20.79
C LYS A 103 -65.60 20.05 -22.07
N VAL A 104 -64.48 20.76 -21.96
CA VAL A 104 -63.73 21.32 -23.09
C VAL A 104 -62.40 20.60 -23.16
N GLN A 105 -62.08 19.99 -24.30
CA GLN A 105 -60.81 19.29 -24.49
C GLN A 105 -60.22 19.53 -25.87
N ILE A 106 -58.99 20.02 -25.92
CA ILE A 106 -58.27 20.31 -27.17
C ILE A 106 -56.87 19.72 -27.06
N ARG A 107 -56.38 19.21 -28.18
CA ARG A 107 -55.03 18.66 -28.28
C ARG A 107 -54.29 19.32 -29.43
N PHE A 108 -53.01 19.55 -29.21
CA PHE A 108 -52.06 20.02 -30.18
C PHE A 108 -50.88 19.04 -30.24
N PHE A 109 -50.50 18.64 -31.44
CA PHE A 109 -49.32 17.81 -31.68
C PHE A 109 -48.44 18.49 -32.72
N LYS A 110 -47.29 19.02 -32.28
CA LYS A 110 -46.40 19.85 -33.12
C LYS A 110 -45.83 19.09 -34.31
N ARG A 111 -45.39 17.84 -34.11
CA ARG A 111 -44.77 17.01 -35.17
C ARG A 111 -45.63 16.89 -36.44
N PHE A 112 -46.94 16.75 -36.27
CA PHE A 112 -47.89 16.63 -37.39
C PHE A 112 -48.65 17.93 -37.66
N ASP A 113 -48.36 18.99 -36.90
CA ASP A 113 -49.10 20.25 -36.92
C ASP A 113 -50.62 20.02 -36.83
N TYR A 114 -51.06 19.16 -35.90
CA TYR A 114 -52.49 18.91 -35.67
C TYR A 114 -52.98 19.67 -34.46
N LEU A 115 -54.12 20.36 -34.61
CA LEU A 115 -54.85 21.04 -33.53
C LEU A 115 -56.32 20.66 -33.65
N TRP A 116 -56.83 19.90 -32.70
CA TRP A 116 -58.17 19.32 -32.80
C TRP A 116 -58.90 19.27 -31.47
N ARG A 117 -60.23 19.15 -31.54
CA ARG A 117 -61.08 18.89 -30.38
C ARG A 117 -61.06 17.41 -30.02
N ALA A 118 -60.75 17.09 -28.76
CA ALA A 118 -60.72 15.71 -28.26
C ALA A 118 -62.00 15.31 -27.51
N ASP A 119 -62.97 16.22 -27.39
CA ASP A 119 -64.28 16.03 -26.75
C ASP A 119 -65.44 15.83 -27.74
N VAL A 120 -65.17 15.77 -29.05
CA VAL A 120 -66.19 15.63 -30.10
C VAL A 120 -66.89 14.29 -29.99
N LYS A 121 -68.22 14.31 -30.06
CA LYS A 121 -69.05 13.11 -30.11
C LYS A 121 -69.71 12.94 -31.47
N GLN A 122 -69.98 11.69 -31.84
CA GLN A 122 -70.68 11.38 -33.10
C GLN A 122 -72.08 12.00 -33.17
N GLU A 123 -72.77 12.15 -32.03
CA GLU A 123 -74.08 12.81 -31.99
C GLU A 123 -73.98 14.29 -32.41
N GLU A 124 -72.93 15.01 -31.99
CA GLU A 124 -72.73 16.43 -32.31
C GLU A 124 -72.55 16.64 -33.83
N ILE A 125 -71.81 15.75 -34.49
CA ILE A 125 -71.62 15.76 -35.95
C ILE A 125 -72.96 15.55 -36.66
N THR A 126 -73.74 14.57 -36.21
CA THR A 126 -75.05 14.23 -36.78
C THR A 126 -76.04 15.38 -36.63
N GLU A 127 -76.05 16.07 -35.48
CA GLU A 127 -76.86 17.27 -35.28
C GLU A 127 -76.49 18.41 -36.23
N HIS A 128 -75.19 18.62 -36.49
CA HIS A 128 -74.73 19.62 -37.43
C HIS A 128 -75.13 19.27 -38.88
N GLU A 129 -75.09 17.99 -39.24
CA GLU A 129 -75.53 17.52 -40.56
C GLU A 129 -77.03 17.74 -40.76
N ILE A 130 -77.86 17.43 -39.75
CA ILE A 130 -79.30 17.70 -39.77
C ILE A 130 -79.57 19.21 -39.93
N LYS A 131 -78.86 20.06 -39.16
CA LYS A 131 -78.95 21.52 -39.27
C LYS A 131 -78.56 22.01 -40.66
N LEU A 132 -77.48 21.48 -41.24
CA LEU A 132 -77.00 21.85 -42.57
C LEU A 132 -78.03 21.48 -43.65
N ASN A 133 -78.60 20.28 -43.59
CA ASN A 133 -79.64 19.83 -44.51
C ASN A 133 -80.92 20.67 -44.38
N SER A 134 -81.30 21.04 -43.16
CA SER A 134 -82.43 21.95 -42.92
C SER A 134 -82.18 23.35 -43.50
N LEU A 135 -80.94 23.86 -43.43
CA LEU A 135 -80.58 25.16 -43.96
C LEU A 135 -80.59 25.16 -45.50
N LYS A 136 -80.06 24.11 -46.13
CA LYS A 136 -80.11 23.93 -47.59
C LYS A 136 -81.55 23.96 -48.09
N ALA A 137 -82.44 23.20 -47.45
CA ALA A 137 -83.87 23.22 -47.77
C ALA A 137 -84.50 24.62 -47.60
N GLN A 138 -84.12 25.39 -46.56
CA GLN A 138 -84.60 26.76 -46.36
C GLN A 138 -84.07 27.75 -47.42
N ILE A 139 -82.84 27.57 -47.87
CA ILE A 139 -82.21 28.39 -48.92
C ILE A 139 -82.93 28.18 -50.25
N GLU A 140 -83.20 26.91 -50.60
CA GLU A 140 -83.96 26.53 -51.80
C GLU A 140 -85.39 27.09 -51.77
N ALA A 141 -86.08 26.99 -50.62
CA ALA A 141 -87.45 27.47 -50.46
C ALA A 141 -87.59 29.01 -50.46
N THR A 142 -86.55 29.75 -50.06
CA THR A 142 -86.59 31.22 -49.99
C THR A 142 -86.47 31.89 -51.37
N GLY A 143 -85.95 31.17 -52.39
CA GLY A 143 -85.74 31.69 -53.74
C GLY A 143 -84.83 32.93 -53.80
N THR A 144 -84.68 33.52 -54.99
CA THR A 144 -83.90 34.75 -55.20
C THR A 144 -84.68 36.04 -54.89
N ASP A 145 -85.97 35.95 -54.56
CA ASP A 145 -86.86 37.10 -54.39
C ASP A 145 -86.53 37.95 -53.15
N ASN A 146 -85.92 37.35 -52.12
CA ASN A 146 -85.43 38.07 -50.94
C ASN A 146 -83.91 37.94 -50.79
N VAL A 147 -83.20 38.76 -51.59
CA VAL A 147 -81.73 38.76 -51.70
C VAL A 147 -81.01 38.87 -50.34
N ILE A 148 -81.54 39.65 -49.40
CA ILE A 148 -80.91 39.85 -48.08
C ILE A 148 -81.05 38.59 -47.23
N LYS A 149 -82.25 37.99 -47.17
CA LYS A 149 -82.50 36.77 -46.40
C LYS A 149 -81.71 35.60 -46.97
N HIS A 150 -81.67 35.47 -48.29
CA HIS A 150 -80.88 34.44 -48.98
C HIS A 150 -79.38 34.56 -48.66
N LYS A 151 -78.78 35.75 -48.79
CA LYS A 151 -77.37 35.98 -48.42
C LYS A 151 -77.06 35.63 -46.95
N LYS A 152 -77.95 35.96 -46.02
CA LYS A 152 -77.77 35.60 -44.59
C LYS A 152 -77.81 34.09 -44.38
N LEU A 153 -78.76 33.38 -45.00
CA LEU A 153 -78.86 31.93 -44.88
C LEU A 153 -77.62 31.23 -45.48
N VAL A 154 -77.16 31.66 -46.66
CA VAL A 154 -75.93 31.15 -47.29
C VAL A 154 -74.69 31.41 -46.42
N PHE A 155 -74.61 32.57 -45.75
CA PHE A 155 -73.53 32.83 -44.80
C PHE A 155 -73.55 31.88 -43.60
N ILE A 156 -74.73 31.64 -43.02
CA ILE A 156 -74.91 30.71 -41.89
C ILE A 156 -74.60 29.27 -42.33
N GLU A 157 -75.05 28.86 -43.51
CA GLU A 157 -74.74 27.54 -44.09
C GLU A 157 -73.22 27.35 -44.20
N ASN A 158 -72.52 28.31 -44.80
CA ASN A 158 -71.06 28.24 -44.93
C ASN A 158 -70.34 28.24 -43.58
N ARG A 159 -70.90 28.87 -42.55
CA ARG A 159 -70.35 28.80 -41.18
C ARG A 159 -70.54 27.40 -40.58
N ILE A 160 -71.77 26.89 -40.59
CA ILE A 160 -72.10 25.57 -40.03
C ILE A 160 -71.38 24.45 -40.80
N LYS A 161 -71.23 24.59 -42.12
CA LYS A 161 -70.47 23.65 -42.97
C LYS A 161 -69.02 23.56 -42.52
N ARG A 162 -68.35 24.70 -42.32
CA ARG A 162 -66.96 24.73 -41.81
C ARG A 162 -66.83 24.16 -40.41
N GLU A 163 -67.79 24.47 -39.53
CA GLU A 163 -67.84 23.88 -38.18
C GLU A 163 -68.00 22.36 -38.24
N HIS A 164 -68.89 21.85 -39.10
CA HIS A 164 -69.09 20.42 -39.32
C HIS A 164 -67.83 19.73 -39.89
N GLU A 165 -67.19 20.32 -40.91
CA GLU A 165 -65.94 19.81 -41.48
C GLU A 165 -64.84 19.72 -40.41
N ALA A 166 -64.68 20.76 -39.58
CA ALA A 166 -63.70 20.78 -38.49
C ALA A 166 -64.00 19.75 -37.38
N LEU A 167 -65.28 19.47 -37.11
CA LEU A 167 -65.70 18.43 -36.17
C LEU A 167 -65.39 17.02 -36.70
N VAL A 168 -65.70 16.76 -37.98
CA VAL A 168 -65.38 15.49 -38.65
C VAL A 168 -63.87 15.26 -38.68
N GLU A 169 -63.10 16.29 -39.03
CA GLU A 169 -61.64 16.25 -38.98
C GLU A 169 -61.13 15.98 -37.56
N SER A 170 -61.69 16.66 -36.55
CA SER A 170 -61.27 16.47 -35.16
C SER A 170 -61.52 15.05 -34.66
N LEU A 171 -62.67 14.46 -34.99
CA LEU A 171 -62.98 13.08 -34.64
C LEU A 171 -62.05 12.09 -35.36
N TYR A 172 -61.84 12.30 -36.66
CA TYR A 172 -60.91 11.49 -37.45
C TYR A 172 -59.49 11.53 -36.88
N VAL A 173 -58.97 12.72 -36.57
CA VAL A 173 -57.63 12.89 -35.98
C VAL A 173 -57.56 12.22 -34.61
N ASN A 174 -58.58 12.39 -33.77
CA ASN A 174 -58.60 11.80 -32.43
C ASN A 174 -58.55 10.26 -32.44
N ASP A 175 -59.18 9.62 -33.43
CA ASP A 175 -59.22 8.15 -33.53
C ASP A 175 -57.99 7.56 -34.24
N ASN A 176 -57.29 8.34 -35.07
CA ASN A 176 -56.19 7.85 -35.91
C ASN A 176 -54.80 8.32 -35.47
N VAL A 177 -54.68 9.37 -34.65
CA VAL A 177 -53.37 9.85 -34.17
C VAL A 177 -52.95 9.12 -32.91
N PHE A 178 -51.84 8.40 -32.99
CA PHE A 178 -51.19 7.80 -31.85
C PHE A 178 -50.41 8.85 -31.05
N ILE A 179 -50.76 9.01 -29.77
CA ILE A 179 -50.04 9.86 -28.81
C ILE A 179 -49.14 8.95 -27.97
N PRO A 180 -47.81 9.07 -28.05
CA PRO A 180 -46.89 8.17 -27.36
C PRO A 180 -46.80 8.44 -25.86
N TRP A 181 -47.25 9.61 -25.39
CA TRP A 181 -47.16 10.02 -24.00
C TRP A 181 -48.46 9.77 -23.23
N SER A 182 -48.32 9.34 -21.98
CA SER A 182 -49.44 9.24 -21.04
C SER A 182 -49.36 10.34 -20.00
N LYS A 183 -50.48 10.99 -19.71
CA LYS A 183 -50.55 12.00 -18.66
C LYS A 183 -50.20 11.39 -17.30
N PRO A 184 -49.23 11.95 -16.55
CA PRO A 184 -48.84 11.39 -15.26
C PRO A 184 -49.97 11.54 -14.23
N ALA A 185 -50.18 10.51 -13.42
CA ALA A 185 -51.19 10.50 -12.37
C ALA A 185 -50.73 11.33 -11.16
N THR A 186 -51.06 12.62 -11.15
CA THR A 186 -50.90 13.55 -10.02
C THR A 186 -49.45 13.77 -9.59
N THR A 187 -48.85 14.90 -9.98
CA THR A 187 -47.48 15.25 -9.58
C THR A 187 -47.50 16.32 -8.49
N THR A 188 -46.76 16.07 -7.40
CA THR A 188 -46.60 17.02 -6.29
C THR A 188 -45.92 18.33 -6.74
N ASN A 189 -45.12 18.29 -7.81
CA ASN A 189 -44.30 19.41 -8.30
C ASN A 189 -44.82 20.08 -9.59
N SER A 190 -46.02 19.73 -10.07
CA SER A 190 -46.60 20.21 -11.34
C SER A 190 -45.75 19.94 -12.60
N TYR A 191 -44.73 19.09 -12.49
CA TYR A 191 -43.94 18.58 -13.62
C TYR A 191 -43.47 17.14 -13.33
N TYR A 192 -43.09 16.41 -14.39
CA TYR A 192 -42.54 15.05 -14.34
C TYR A 192 -41.59 14.84 -15.52
N LEU A 193 -40.38 14.37 -15.26
CA LEU A 193 -39.44 13.96 -16.31
C LEU A 193 -39.63 12.48 -16.59
N ASP A 194 -39.96 12.15 -17.83
CA ASP A 194 -39.92 10.78 -18.35
C ASP A 194 -38.55 10.55 -18.99
N GLU A 195 -37.68 9.84 -18.26
CA GLU A 195 -36.30 9.55 -18.71
C GLU A 195 -36.26 8.57 -19.88
N GLU A 196 -37.25 7.67 -20.01
CA GLU A 196 -37.28 6.69 -21.10
C GLU A 196 -37.69 7.34 -22.43
N LEU A 197 -38.70 8.20 -22.38
CA LEU A 197 -39.18 8.94 -23.55
C LEU A 197 -38.41 10.24 -23.80
N CYS A 198 -37.46 10.60 -22.92
CA CYS A 198 -36.72 11.86 -22.97
C CYS A 198 -37.66 13.08 -23.03
N THR A 199 -38.72 13.09 -22.22
CA THR A 199 -39.70 14.18 -22.24
C THR A 199 -39.99 14.79 -20.88
N LEU A 200 -40.13 16.12 -20.86
CA LEU A 200 -40.50 16.87 -19.68
C LEU A 200 -41.98 17.22 -19.74
N ASN A 201 -42.76 16.60 -18.87
CA ASN A 201 -44.18 16.83 -18.73
C ASN A 201 -44.42 17.96 -17.74
N VAL A 202 -45.17 18.99 -18.14
CA VAL A 202 -45.53 20.14 -17.30
C VAL A 202 -47.04 20.26 -17.26
N VAL A 203 -47.60 20.42 -16.07
CA VAL A 203 -49.03 20.60 -15.85
C VAL A 203 -49.27 21.95 -15.19
N LEU A 204 -50.10 22.78 -15.80
CA LEU A 204 -50.48 24.09 -15.30
C LEU A 204 -52.00 24.16 -15.09
N PRO A 205 -52.49 24.61 -13.93
CA PRO A 205 -53.92 24.75 -13.71
C PRO A 205 -54.51 25.89 -14.54
N LEU A 206 -55.75 25.72 -15.00
CA LEU A 206 -56.54 26.81 -15.55
C LEU A 206 -57.09 27.69 -14.41
N ILE A 207 -57.39 28.95 -14.74
CA ILE A 207 -57.80 29.98 -13.78
C ILE A 207 -59.34 30.16 -13.76
N ASN A 208 -60.08 29.46 -14.62
CA ASN A 208 -61.54 29.52 -14.66
C ASN A 208 -62.17 28.83 -13.43
N LYS A 209 -63.43 29.17 -13.12
CA LYS A 209 -64.09 28.74 -11.87
C LYS A 209 -64.22 27.23 -11.75
N ASN A 210 -64.59 26.55 -12.83
CA ASN A 210 -64.77 25.09 -12.84
C ASN A 210 -63.45 24.34 -13.06
N GLY A 211 -62.34 25.07 -13.18
CA GLY A 211 -60.99 24.55 -13.27
C GLY A 211 -60.72 23.76 -14.55
N GLY A 212 -59.61 23.04 -14.50
CA GLY A 212 -59.00 22.33 -15.61
C GLY A 212 -57.49 22.53 -15.57
N GLU A 213 -56.82 22.02 -16.58
CA GLU A 213 -55.37 22.03 -16.67
C GLU A 213 -54.90 22.03 -18.12
N VAL A 214 -53.72 22.60 -18.32
CA VAL A 214 -52.91 22.49 -19.52
C VAL A 214 -51.80 21.50 -19.21
N TRP A 215 -51.80 20.37 -19.90
CA TRP A 215 -50.70 19.40 -19.88
C TRP A 215 -49.87 19.60 -21.14
N ALA A 216 -48.60 19.93 -20.97
CA ALA A 216 -47.65 20.11 -22.06
C ALA A 216 -46.50 19.11 -21.92
N VAL A 217 -46.01 18.62 -23.04
CA VAL A 217 -44.87 17.71 -23.16
C VAL A 217 -43.80 18.42 -23.95
N PHE A 218 -42.64 18.62 -23.33
CA PHE A 218 -41.47 19.22 -23.94
C PHE A 218 -40.41 18.15 -24.25
N ASP A 219 -39.65 18.33 -25.33
CA ASP A 219 -38.44 17.56 -25.59
C ASP A 219 -37.42 17.82 -24.47
N ALA A 220 -36.91 16.74 -23.88
CA ALA A 220 -35.90 16.76 -22.83
C ALA A 220 -34.62 16.03 -23.27
N SER A 221 -34.42 15.84 -24.58
CA SER A 221 -33.22 15.22 -25.14
C SER A 221 -31.94 15.89 -24.64
N ASP A 222 -31.91 17.22 -24.51
CA ASP A 222 -30.75 17.96 -23.98
C ASP A 222 -30.45 17.63 -22.51
N LEU A 223 -31.47 17.40 -21.69
CA LEU A 223 -31.29 16.94 -20.30
C LEU A 223 -30.66 15.54 -20.28
N THR A 224 -31.06 14.64 -21.17
CA THR A 224 -30.48 13.29 -21.23
C THR A 224 -29.02 13.30 -21.73
N GLN A 225 -28.69 14.19 -22.68
CA GLN A 225 -27.29 14.41 -23.08
C GLN A 225 -26.45 14.96 -21.93
N LEU A 226 -26.99 15.92 -21.18
CA LEU A 226 -26.35 16.46 -19.99
C LEU A 226 -26.13 15.39 -18.91
N GLN A 227 -27.11 14.50 -18.69
CA GLN A 227 -26.97 13.38 -17.75
C GLN A 227 -25.77 12.52 -18.10
N ARG A 228 -25.63 12.19 -19.38
CA ARG A 228 -24.51 11.39 -19.88
C ARG A 228 -23.18 12.14 -19.75
N SER A 229 -23.11 13.42 -20.11
CA SER A 229 -21.88 14.20 -20.00
C SER A 229 -21.42 14.34 -18.54
N LEU A 230 -22.35 14.56 -17.61
CA LEU A 230 -22.05 14.61 -16.17
C LEU A 230 -21.44 13.30 -15.67
N ILE A 231 -21.97 12.15 -16.11
CA ILE A 231 -21.44 10.83 -15.74
C ILE A 231 -20.04 10.63 -16.34
N GLU A 232 -19.83 10.98 -17.61
CA GLU A 232 -18.54 10.87 -18.29
C GLU A 232 -17.46 11.74 -17.60
N GLU A 233 -17.79 12.98 -17.23
CA GLU A 233 -16.89 13.87 -16.47
C GLU A 233 -16.55 13.31 -15.08
N ILE A 234 -17.54 12.82 -14.34
CA ILE A 234 -17.34 12.19 -13.02
C ILE A 234 -16.41 10.98 -13.11
N ILE A 235 -16.61 10.12 -14.12
CA ILE A 235 -15.75 8.95 -14.33
C ILE A 235 -14.33 9.38 -14.67
N ALA A 236 -14.15 10.38 -15.52
CA ALA A 236 -12.84 10.90 -15.88
C ALA A 236 -12.10 11.47 -14.66
N GLU A 237 -12.76 12.29 -13.84
CA GLU A 237 -12.21 12.81 -12.59
C GLU A 237 -11.82 11.69 -11.61
N ALA A 238 -12.67 10.66 -11.48
CA ALA A 238 -12.39 9.49 -10.64
C ALA A 238 -11.13 8.73 -11.09
N ILE A 239 -10.96 8.53 -12.40
CA ILE A 239 -9.78 7.88 -12.98
C ILE A 239 -8.52 8.69 -12.69
N VAL A 240 -8.57 10.01 -12.89
CA VAL A 240 -7.44 10.91 -12.62
C VAL A 240 -7.07 10.89 -11.14
N ALA A 241 -8.06 10.98 -10.24
CA ALA A 241 -7.82 10.90 -8.80
C ALA A 241 -7.19 9.56 -8.38
N LEU A 242 -7.65 8.45 -8.96
CA LEU A 242 -7.08 7.12 -8.71
C LEU A 242 -5.65 7.01 -9.22
N ALA A 243 -5.36 7.53 -10.41
CA ALA A 243 -4.02 7.51 -11.00
C ALA A 243 -3.01 8.30 -10.14
N ILE A 244 -3.39 9.51 -9.69
CA ILE A 244 -2.57 10.32 -8.79
C ILE A 244 -2.32 9.58 -7.47
N SER A 245 -3.36 8.93 -6.93
CA SER A 245 -3.25 8.14 -5.70
C SER A 245 -2.26 6.98 -5.83
N LEU A 246 -2.30 6.24 -6.94
CA LEU A 246 -1.35 5.14 -7.20
C LEU A 246 0.10 5.63 -7.32
N ILE A 247 0.31 6.77 -7.98
CA ILE A 247 1.64 7.39 -8.09
C ILE A 247 2.15 7.78 -6.69
N LEU A 248 1.30 8.42 -5.87
CA LEU A 248 1.67 8.82 -4.51
C LEU A 248 2.01 7.60 -3.63
N ILE A 249 1.22 6.52 -3.71
CA ILE A 249 1.50 5.28 -2.99
C ILE A 249 2.85 4.70 -3.42
N GLY A 250 3.11 4.61 -4.73
CA GLY A 250 4.39 4.12 -5.25
C GLY A 250 5.56 4.97 -4.79
N TRP A 251 5.39 6.30 -4.79
CA TRP A 251 6.38 7.25 -4.30
C TRP A 251 6.67 7.06 -2.80
N VAL A 252 5.65 7.01 -1.94
CA VAL A 252 5.81 6.77 -0.49
C VAL A 252 6.44 5.40 -0.21
N SER A 253 6.01 4.37 -0.93
CA SER A 253 6.55 3.01 -0.76
C SER A 253 8.04 2.96 -1.10
N HIS A 254 8.45 3.61 -2.19
CA HIS A 254 9.84 3.68 -2.61
C HIS A 254 10.69 4.56 -1.67
N TRP A 255 10.18 5.72 -1.26
CA TRP A 255 10.95 6.72 -0.52
C TRP A 255 11.04 6.46 0.99
N ILE A 256 10.04 5.80 1.58
CA ILE A 256 9.91 5.61 3.03
C ILE A 256 9.92 4.12 3.40
N VAL A 257 9.01 3.33 2.83
CA VAL A 257 8.79 1.95 3.31
C VAL A 257 9.94 1.02 2.94
N SER A 258 10.45 1.09 1.71
CA SER A 258 11.54 0.23 1.25
C SER A 258 12.84 0.43 2.04
N PRO A 259 13.34 1.67 2.26
CA PRO A 259 14.52 1.91 3.10
C PRO A 259 14.36 1.43 4.54
N LEU A 260 13.18 1.64 5.15
CA LEU A 260 12.91 1.16 6.50
C LEU A 260 12.91 -0.37 6.58
N LYS A 261 12.34 -1.04 5.56
CA LYS A 261 12.33 -2.50 5.48
C LYS A 261 13.74 -3.05 5.32
N SER A 262 14.53 -2.46 4.43
CA SER A 262 15.94 -2.78 4.24
C SER A 262 16.72 -2.66 5.55
N LEU A 263 16.60 -1.52 6.26
CA LEU A 263 17.23 -1.32 7.56
C LEU A 263 16.81 -2.37 8.59
N ALA A 264 15.51 -2.66 8.70
CA ALA A 264 15.01 -3.66 9.64
C ALA A 264 15.51 -5.09 9.33
N GLU A 265 15.65 -5.45 8.05
CA GLU A 265 16.17 -6.75 7.64
C GLU A 265 17.65 -6.91 8.02
N HIS A 266 18.47 -5.89 7.78
CA HIS A 266 19.88 -5.88 8.19
C HIS A 266 20.00 -5.94 9.72
N MET A 267 19.18 -5.19 10.46
CA MET A 267 19.13 -5.27 11.92
C MET A 267 18.83 -6.67 12.45
N ARG A 268 17.94 -7.41 11.77
CA ARG A 268 17.53 -8.76 12.19
C ARG A 268 18.56 -9.83 11.80
N SER A 269 19.26 -9.64 10.69
CA SER A 269 20.27 -10.60 10.19
C SER A 269 21.48 -10.72 11.12
N GLY A 270 21.76 -9.70 11.94
CA GLY A 270 22.92 -9.68 12.83
C GLY A 270 24.25 -9.56 12.10
N GLU A 271 24.22 -9.05 10.85
CA GLU A 271 25.40 -8.83 10.03
C GLU A 271 26.42 -7.91 10.71
N SER A 272 27.69 -8.16 10.39
CA SER A 272 28.82 -7.51 11.05
C SER A 272 29.00 -6.09 10.53
N ASN A 273 29.70 -5.24 11.29
CA ASN A 273 29.97 -3.86 10.88
C ASN A 273 30.71 -3.77 9.51
N SER A 274 31.43 -4.81 9.08
CA SER A 274 32.06 -4.86 7.76
C SER A 274 31.07 -4.91 6.60
N ASP A 275 29.85 -5.40 6.83
CA ASP A 275 28.83 -5.62 5.80
C ASP A 275 28.03 -4.33 5.51
N LEU A 276 28.14 -3.31 6.36
CA LEU A 276 27.40 -2.05 6.26
C LEU A 276 28.07 -0.97 5.37
N LYS A 277 29.21 -1.26 4.76
CA LYS A 277 29.89 -0.28 3.89
C LYS A 277 29.10 0.07 2.64
N ASP A 278 28.26 -0.85 2.18
CA ASP A 278 27.42 -0.68 0.98
C ASP A 278 25.99 -0.23 1.31
N PHE A 279 25.74 0.16 2.56
CA PHE A 279 24.40 0.53 3.03
C PHE A 279 24.00 1.92 2.51
N THR A 280 23.24 1.95 1.41
CA THR A 280 22.85 3.18 0.69
C THR A 280 22.11 4.19 1.56
N GLU A 281 21.40 3.70 2.57
CA GLU A 281 20.59 4.46 3.51
C GLU A 281 21.44 5.37 4.41
N LEU A 282 22.73 5.06 4.61
CA LEU A 282 23.66 5.90 5.38
C LEU A 282 23.90 7.27 4.73
N ASN A 283 23.79 7.34 3.40
CA ASN A 283 24.01 8.55 2.62
C ASN A 283 22.79 9.49 2.60
N ARG A 284 21.66 9.07 3.16
CA ARG A 284 20.45 9.89 3.22
C ARG A 284 20.58 11.02 4.24
N SER A 285 20.06 12.20 3.92
CA SER A 285 20.07 13.37 4.80
C SER A 285 18.84 13.51 5.71
N ASP A 286 17.86 12.62 5.56
CA ASP A 286 16.59 12.63 6.29
C ASP A 286 16.66 11.85 7.62
N GLU A 287 15.51 11.75 8.31
CA GLU A 287 15.37 11.03 9.58
C GLU A 287 15.69 9.53 9.44
N ILE A 288 15.42 8.93 8.28
CA ILE A 288 15.79 7.53 8.00
C ILE A 288 17.32 7.40 7.96
N GLY A 289 18.01 8.33 7.30
CA GLY A 289 19.47 8.38 7.31
C GLY A 289 20.06 8.64 8.71
N GLN A 290 19.43 9.50 9.50
CA GLN A 290 19.82 9.71 10.91
C GLN A 290 19.71 8.41 11.72
N LEU A 291 18.61 7.67 11.55
CA LEU A 291 18.41 6.37 12.20
C LEU A 291 19.45 5.34 11.75
N ALA A 292 19.74 5.26 10.44
CA ALA A 292 20.76 4.36 9.90
C ALA A 292 22.15 4.64 10.49
N ARG A 293 22.55 5.91 10.59
CA ARG A 293 23.82 6.32 11.22
C ARG A 293 23.86 6.03 12.72
N ALA A 294 22.75 6.23 13.43
CA ALA A 294 22.66 5.89 14.85
C ALA A 294 22.83 4.37 15.08
N TYR A 295 22.21 3.54 14.23
CA TYR A 295 22.38 2.09 14.25
C TYR A 295 23.83 1.67 13.96
N GLN A 296 24.46 2.25 12.94
CA GLN A 296 25.88 2.01 12.64
C GLN A 296 26.78 2.37 13.83
N GLY A 297 26.54 3.51 14.48
CA GLY A 297 27.27 3.92 15.67
C GLY A 297 27.14 2.91 16.83
N LEU A 298 25.95 2.33 17.01
CA LEU A 298 25.72 1.28 18.01
C LEU A 298 26.52 0.01 17.70
N LEU A 299 26.55 -0.43 16.44
CA LEU A 299 27.30 -1.61 16.03
C LEU A 299 28.81 -1.44 16.22
N ILE A 300 29.35 -0.27 15.86
CA ILE A 300 30.76 0.05 16.10
C ILE A 300 31.08 -0.03 17.61
N LYS A 301 30.18 0.48 18.45
CA LYS A 301 30.36 0.40 19.91
C LYS A 301 30.32 -1.04 20.42
N LEU A 302 29.40 -1.86 19.91
CA LEU A 302 29.27 -3.26 20.28
C LEU A 302 30.53 -4.06 19.89
N ASP A 303 31.02 -3.90 18.66
CA ASP A 303 32.23 -4.58 18.19
C ASP A 303 33.46 -4.20 19.04
N ASN A 304 33.60 -2.90 19.35
CA ASN A 304 34.66 -2.43 20.25
C ASN A 304 34.55 -3.06 21.65
N GLN A 305 33.35 -3.16 22.22
CA GLN A 305 33.15 -3.80 23.52
C GLN A 305 33.49 -5.29 23.48
N LEU A 306 33.09 -6.01 22.43
CA LEU A 306 33.45 -7.41 22.24
C LEU A 306 34.97 -7.59 22.12
N ASN A 307 35.65 -6.70 21.39
CA ASN A 307 37.11 -6.73 21.27
C ASN A 307 37.82 -6.44 22.61
N ILE A 308 37.30 -5.50 23.41
CA ILE A 308 37.82 -5.24 24.77
C ILE A 308 37.63 -6.48 25.66
N LEU A 309 36.48 -7.14 25.61
CA LEU A 309 36.23 -8.37 26.38
C LEU A 309 37.17 -9.51 25.95
N ARG A 310 37.38 -9.68 24.63
CA ARG A 310 38.31 -10.66 24.07
C ARG A 310 39.76 -10.41 24.52
N THR A 311 40.22 -9.16 24.46
CA THR A 311 41.59 -8.80 24.86
C THR A 311 41.82 -8.92 26.37
N LYS A 312 40.82 -8.63 27.21
CA LYS A 312 40.89 -8.93 28.65
C LYS A 312 41.02 -10.42 28.96
N SER A 313 40.62 -11.29 28.04
CA SER A 313 40.75 -12.75 28.16
C SER A 313 42.13 -13.28 27.73
N ASP A 314 43.01 -12.46 27.16
CA ASP A 314 44.25 -12.93 26.52
C ASP A 314 45.45 -13.13 27.46
N THR A 315 45.40 -12.60 28.68
CA THR A 315 46.50 -12.72 29.65
C THR A 315 46.00 -13.47 30.86
N ASP A 316 46.74 -14.48 31.30
CA ASP A 316 46.46 -15.16 32.56
C ASP A 316 46.81 -14.21 33.73
N PRO A 317 45.85 -13.87 34.61
CA PRO A 317 46.05 -12.86 35.63
C PRO A 317 47.03 -13.29 36.73
N LEU A 318 47.23 -14.61 36.94
CA LEU A 318 48.12 -15.12 37.98
C LEU A 318 49.60 -15.03 37.57
N THR A 319 49.88 -15.43 36.34
CA THR A 319 51.26 -15.61 35.82
C THR A 319 51.72 -14.46 34.93
N GLY A 320 50.80 -13.66 34.39
CA GLY A 320 51.10 -12.58 33.44
C GLY A 320 51.58 -13.07 32.07
N LEU A 321 51.43 -14.37 31.80
CA LEU A 321 51.65 -15.03 30.51
C LEU A 321 50.37 -14.99 29.66
N GLY A 322 50.44 -15.43 28.40
CA GLY A 322 49.24 -15.58 27.58
C GLY A 322 48.28 -16.62 28.18
N SER A 323 46.98 -16.39 28.05
CA SER A 323 45.97 -17.39 28.42
C SER A 323 45.88 -18.50 27.38
N ARG A 324 45.17 -19.59 27.71
CA ARG A 324 44.78 -20.62 26.76
C ARG A 324 44.03 -20.05 25.53
N HIS A 325 43.25 -18.98 25.70
CA HIS A 325 42.59 -18.31 24.57
C HIS A 325 43.58 -17.62 23.63
N LYS A 326 44.61 -16.97 24.18
CA LYS A 326 45.68 -16.37 23.39
C LYS A 326 46.50 -17.43 22.66
N TYR A 327 46.74 -18.58 23.29
CA TYR A 327 47.39 -19.74 22.65
C TYR A 327 46.66 -20.14 21.38
N SER A 328 45.36 -20.45 21.48
CA SER A 328 44.56 -20.91 20.32
C SER A 328 44.54 -19.90 19.17
N ARG A 329 44.61 -18.60 19.46
CA ARG A 329 44.63 -17.56 18.41
C ARG A 329 46.00 -17.35 17.78
N THR A 330 47.09 -17.51 18.54
CA THR A 330 48.43 -17.04 18.13
C THR A 330 49.41 -18.15 17.77
N ALA A 331 49.18 -19.40 18.20
CA ALA A 331 50.04 -20.55 17.92
C ALA A 331 50.22 -20.81 16.41
N THR A 332 49.12 -20.98 15.66
CA THR A 332 49.18 -21.26 14.22
C THR A 332 49.79 -20.13 13.39
N PRO A 333 49.43 -18.84 13.61
CA PRO A 333 50.10 -17.72 12.95
C PRO A 333 51.60 -17.66 13.25
N PHE A 334 52.01 -17.95 14.48
CA PHE A 334 53.42 -17.99 14.87
C PHE A 334 54.19 -19.06 14.10
N LEU A 335 53.68 -20.29 14.10
CA LEU A 335 54.25 -21.42 13.38
C LEU A 335 54.43 -21.10 11.89
N LYS A 336 53.35 -20.65 11.23
CA LYS A 336 53.38 -20.25 9.81
C LYS A 336 54.45 -19.21 9.51
N ARG A 337 54.52 -18.15 10.32
CA ARG A 337 55.47 -17.04 10.13
C ARG A 337 56.92 -17.50 10.24
N HIS A 338 57.23 -18.36 11.22
CA HIS A 338 58.62 -18.73 11.50
C HIS A 338 59.13 -19.88 10.62
N LEU A 339 58.29 -20.85 10.25
CA LEU A 339 58.62 -21.86 9.25
C LEU A 339 58.84 -21.25 7.86
N ALA A 340 58.05 -20.23 7.49
CA ALA A 340 58.26 -19.48 6.26
C ALA A 340 59.64 -18.79 6.21
N LYS A 341 60.21 -18.44 7.37
CA LYS A 341 61.57 -17.88 7.49
C LYS A 341 62.68 -18.93 7.53
N GLY A 342 62.34 -20.22 7.49
CA GLY A 342 63.30 -21.32 7.56
C GLY A 342 63.85 -21.59 8.97
N ASN A 343 63.20 -21.07 10.01
CA ASN A 343 63.59 -21.37 11.39
C ASN A 343 63.01 -22.72 11.83
N TYR A 344 63.69 -23.36 12.79
CA TYR A 344 63.13 -24.42 13.60
C TYR A 344 62.15 -23.81 14.62
N VAL A 345 60.93 -24.34 14.67
CA VAL A 345 59.91 -23.94 15.65
C VAL A 345 59.80 -25.04 16.69
N GLY A 346 60.01 -24.67 17.96
CA GLY A 346 59.78 -25.53 19.11
C GLY A 346 58.42 -25.24 19.73
N LEU A 347 57.63 -26.29 19.95
CA LEU A 347 56.48 -26.28 20.86
C LEU A 347 56.90 -27.03 22.12
N ILE A 348 56.89 -26.34 23.24
CA ILE A 348 57.36 -26.84 24.52
C ILE A 348 56.16 -26.88 25.46
N VAL A 349 55.90 -28.04 26.06
CA VAL A 349 54.91 -28.24 27.12
C VAL A 349 55.66 -28.50 28.42
N CYS A 350 55.42 -27.67 29.42
CA CYS A 350 56.02 -27.76 30.73
C CYS A 350 54.94 -28.00 31.78
N ASP A 351 55.26 -28.80 32.79
CA ASP A 351 54.38 -29.04 33.93
C ASP A 351 55.18 -29.03 35.23
N VAL A 352 54.62 -28.42 36.27
CA VAL A 352 55.25 -28.33 37.59
C VAL A 352 55.16 -29.68 38.31
N ASP A 353 56.32 -30.25 38.62
CA ASP A 353 56.42 -31.59 39.17
C ASP A 353 55.74 -31.69 40.53
N ASN A 354 54.85 -32.68 40.67
CA ASN A 354 54.14 -33.01 41.92
C ASN A 354 53.33 -31.83 42.50
N PHE A 355 52.85 -30.91 41.65
CA PHE A 355 52.17 -29.68 42.10
C PHE A 355 50.91 -29.91 42.94
N LYS A 356 50.18 -31.01 42.73
CA LYS A 356 49.08 -31.40 43.63
C LYS A 356 49.57 -31.59 45.07
N ALA A 357 50.68 -32.30 45.27
CA ALA A 357 51.28 -32.48 46.59
C ALA A 357 51.82 -31.15 47.15
N PHE A 358 52.26 -30.22 46.31
CA PHE A 358 52.60 -28.86 46.74
C PHE A 358 51.39 -28.17 47.37
N ASN A 359 50.25 -28.17 46.67
CA ASN A 359 49.02 -27.56 47.14
C ASN A 359 48.48 -28.24 48.41
N ASP A 360 48.57 -29.56 48.49
CA ASP A 360 48.12 -30.32 49.66
C ASP A 360 48.95 -29.99 50.93
N ILE A 361 50.23 -29.63 50.77
CA ILE A 361 51.15 -29.30 51.88
C ILE A 361 51.10 -27.81 52.26
N TYR A 362 51.12 -26.91 51.28
CA TYR A 362 51.29 -25.46 51.51
C TYR A 362 50.01 -24.65 51.28
N GLY A 363 48.94 -25.28 50.79
CA GLY A 363 47.68 -24.63 50.43
C GLY A 363 47.72 -23.97 49.04
N HIS A 364 46.53 -23.76 48.48
CA HIS A 364 46.37 -23.19 47.13
C HIS A 364 46.97 -21.79 46.98
N THR A 365 46.95 -20.95 48.02
CA THR A 365 47.53 -19.59 47.98
C THR A 365 49.04 -19.63 47.72
N GLU A 366 49.77 -20.52 48.39
CA GLU A 366 51.21 -20.67 48.15
C GLU A 366 51.49 -21.38 46.83
N GLY A 367 50.61 -22.28 46.39
CA GLY A 367 50.66 -22.84 45.04
C GLY A 367 50.54 -21.77 43.96
N ASP A 368 49.59 -20.85 44.11
CA ASP A 368 49.40 -19.72 43.21
C ASP A 368 50.64 -18.80 43.18
N ASN A 369 51.26 -18.56 44.34
CA ASN A 369 52.52 -17.81 44.43
C ASN A 369 53.65 -18.54 43.68
N ALA A 370 53.79 -19.85 43.87
CA ALA A 370 54.76 -20.67 43.15
C ALA A 370 54.55 -20.62 41.63
N LEU A 371 53.30 -20.75 41.16
CA LEU A 371 52.96 -20.63 39.73
C LEU A 371 53.24 -19.23 39.19
N SER A 372 52.96 -18.17 39.96
CA SER A 372 53.27 -16.80 39.57
C SER A 372 54.78 -16.61 39.41
N GLN A 373 55.60 -17.17 40.31
CA GLN A 373 57.06 -17.12 40.22
C GLN A 373 57.60 -17.91 39.02
N VAL A 374 57.09 -19.11 38.78
CA VAL A 374 57.40 -19.93 37.58
C VAL A 374 57.03 -19.17 36.30
N GLY A 375 55.83 -18.61 36.23
CA GLY A 375 55.37 -17.82 35.08
C GLY A 375 56.24 -16.59 34.81
N LYS A 376 56.62 -15.84 35.86
CA LYS A 376 57.56 -14.72 35.76
C LYS A 376 58.92 -15.16 35.26
N LYS A 377 59.45 -16.30 35.75
CA LYS A 377 60.73 -16.84 35.30
C LYS A 377 60.69 -17.26 33.83
N ILE A 378 59.63 -17.93 33.39
CA ILE A 378 59.39 -18.26 31.98
C ILE A 378 59.41 -16.98 31.12
N LYS A 379 58.67 -15.95 31.54
CA LYS A 379 58.59 -14.67 30.82
C LYS A 379 59.94 -13.96 30.71
N GLN A 380 60.76 -14.01 31.77
CA GLN A 380 62.09 -13.39 31.79
C GLN A 380 63.08 -14.10 30.85
N LEU A 381 62.95 -15.42 30.70
CA LEU A 381 63.88 -16.22 29.89
C LEU A 381 63.48 -16.28 28.41
N ALA A 382 62.19 -16.16 28.12
CA ALA A 382 61.65 -16.07 26.77
C ALA A 382 62.08 -14.76 26.09
N ARG A 383 62.38 -14.81 24.79
CA ARG A 383 62.63 -13.60 24.00
C ARG A 383 61.31 -12.89 23.71
N ASP A 384 61.36 -11.61 23.35
CA ASP A 384 60.16 -10.87 22.88
C ASP A 384 59.48 -11.51 21.67
N SER A 385 60.24 -12.26 20.87
CA SER A 385 59.73 -13.02 19.75
C SER A 385 59.08 -14.34 20.14
N ASP A 386 59.30 -14.86 21.34
CA ASP A 386 58.73 -16.12 21.80
C ASP A 386 57.34 -15.88 22.40
N LEU A 387 56.49 -16.90 22.37
CA LEU A 387 55.14 -16.85 22.95
C LEU A 387 55.04 -17.85 24.09
N ALA A 388 54.73 -17.37 25.29
CA ALA A 388 54.54 -18.23 26.46
C ALA A 388 53.12 -18.09 27.02
N PHE A 389 52.54 -19.21 27.42
CA PHE A 389 51.16 -19.34 27.84
C PHE A 389 51.04 -20.19 29.09
N ARG A 390 50.04 -19.90 29.94
CA ARG A 390 49.53 -20.85 30.93
C ARG A 390 48.36 -21.60 30.29
N TYR A 391 48.53 -22.90 30.06
CA TYR A 391 47.60 -23.70 29.27
C TYR A 391 46.46 -24.28 30.12
N GLY A 392 46.77 -24.71 31.35
CA GLY A 392 45.78 -25.14 32.35
C GLY A 392 46.47 -25.37 33.69
N GLY A 393 45.85 -25.03 34.83
CA GLY A 393 46.39 -25.30 36.17
C GLY A 393 47.88 -24.94 36.35
N GLU A 394 48.72 -25.98 36.32
CA GLU A 394 50.18 -26.01 36.46
C GLU A 394 50.96 -26.20 35.14
N GLU A 395 50.26 -26.29 34.03
CA GLU A 395 50.79 -26.52 32.68
C GLU A 395 51.07 -25.21 31.96
N PHE A 396 52.27 -25.13 31.37
CA PHE A 396 52.72 -24.01 30.57
C PHE A 396 53.08 -24.47 29.17
N VAL A 397 52.80 -23.63 28.17
CA VAL A 397 53.16 -23.90 26.78
C VAL A 397 53.99 -22.74 26.24
N ILE A 398 55.10 -23.06 25.58
CA ILE A 398 56.00 -22.08 25.01
C ILE A 398 56.24 -22.40 23.53
N PHE A 399 56.03 -21.41 22.69
CA PHE A 399 56.43 -21.39 21.29
C PHE A 399 57.65 -20.52 21.13
N CYS A 400 58.72 -21.09 20.56
CA CYS A 400 59.93 -20.34 20.24
C CYS A 400 60.47 -20.75 18.88
N ALA A 401 61.14 -19.83 18.21
CA ALA A 401 61.76 -20.09 16.91
C ALA A 401 63.26 -19.80 16.97
N ARG A 402 64.07 -20.70 16.43
CA ARG A 402 65.53 -20.58 16.39
C ARG A 402 66.09 -20.98 15.03
N PRO A 403 67.26 -20.44 14.61
CA PRO A 403 67.91 -20.84 13.37
C PRO A 403 68.36 -22.30 13.35
N GLU A 404 68.64 -22.89 14.52
CA GLU A 404 69.15 -24.25 14.68
C GLU A 404 68.36 -24.99 15.77
N ALA A 405 68.11 -26.29 15.57
CA ALA A 405 67.36 -27.12 16.51
C ALA A 405 68.02 -27.23 17.89
N GLU A 406 69.36 -27.27 17.96
CA GLU A 406 70.12 -27.36 19.22
C GLU A 406 69.84 -26.17 20.14
N GLN A 407 69.61 -24.98 19.56
CA GLN A 407 69.29 -23.77 20.33
C GLN A 407 67.92 -23.86 21.04
N LEU A 408 67.00 -24.68 20.53
CA LEU A 408 65.73 -24.97 21.21
C LEU A 408 66.00 -25.81 22.47
N ALA A 409 66.82 -26.85 22.34
CA ALA A 409 67.20 -27.71 23.47
C ALA A 409 68.00 -26.96 24.54
N ASN A 410 68.95 -26.12 24.13
CA ASN A 410 69.72 -25.28 25.06
C ASN A 410 68.83 -24.28 25.81
N PHE A 411 67.82 -23.74 25.14
CA PHE A 411 66.85 -22.85 25.77
C PHE A 411 65.99 -23.58 26.81
N THR A 412 65.45 -24.76 26.48
CA THR A 412 64.60 -25.51 27.42
C THR A 412 65.36 -26.10 28.59
N GLU A 413 66.59 -26.58 28.40
CA GLU A 413 67.41 -27.04 29.53
C GLU A 413 67.81 -25.88 30.44
N ARG A 414 68.10 -24.70 29.88
CA ARG A 414 68.29 -23.48 30.68
C ARG A 414 67.03 -23.12 31.46
N LEU A 415 65.86 -23.18 30.83
CA LEU A 415 64.58 -22.92 31.49
C LEU A 415 64.37 -23.84 32.69
N ARG A 416 64.60 -25.15 32.52
CA ARG A 416 64.50 -26.15 33.59
C ARG A 416 65.45 -25.84 34.74
N ARG A 417 66.73 -25.61 34.46
CA ARG A 417 67.76 -25.29 35.47
C ARG A 417 67.47 -24.00 36.22
N GLU A 418 67.00 -22.97 35.54
CA GLU A 418 66.65 -21.69 36.15
C GLU A 418 65.43 -21.78 37.07
N ILE A 419 64.47 -22.65 36.74
CA ILE A 419 63.30 -22.90 37.59
C ILE A 419 63.69 -23.71 38.82
N GLU A 420 64.48 -24.77 38.65
CA GLU A 420 65.09 -25.52 39.74
C GLU A 420 65.95 -24.61 40.65
N GLY A 421 66.74 -23.71 40.04
CA GLY A 421 67.59 -22.74 40.72
C GLY A 421 66.85 -21.64 41.49
N MET A 422 65.52 -21.52 41.35
CA MET A 422 64.72 -20.67 42.24
C MET A 422 64.67 -21.22 43.67
N ALA A 423 64.99 -22.51 43.86
CA ALA A 423 65.07 -23.18 45.16
C ALA A 423 63.81 -23.00 46.03
N ILE A 424 62.63 -22.95 45.40
CA ILE A 424 61.35 -22.85 46.10
C ILE A 424 61.10 -24.19 46.80
N THR A 425 61.00 -24.21 48.12
CA THR A 425 60.83 -25.43 48.92
C THR A 425 59.58 -26.21 48.50
N HIS A 426 59.75 -27.50 48.18
CA HIS A 426 58.66 -28.43 47.88
C HIS A 426 58.94 -29.80 48.51
N GLN A 427 58.51 -29.99 49.76
CA GLN A 427 58.77 -31.24 50.50
C GLN A 427 58.17 -32.49 49.83
N GLY A 428 57.04 -32.35 49.16
CA GLY A 428 56.38 -33.42 48.40
C GLY A 428 57.09 -33.84 47.11
N ASN A 429 58.12 -33.14 46.65
CA ASN A 429 58.85 -33.46 45.42
C ASN A 429 60.18 -34.18 45.67
N GLN A 430 60.13 -35.39 46.24
CA GLN A 430 61.34 -36.18 46.49
C GLN A 430 61.89 -36.83 45.20
N PRO A 431 63.22 -36.93 45.02
CA PRO A 431 64.30 -36.58 45.96
C PRO A 431 64.75 -35.10 45.89
N TYR A 432 64.14 -34.26 45.05
CA TYR A 432 64.61 -32.89 44.80
C TYR A 432 64.32 -31.92 45.95
N GLY A 433 63.19 -32.06 46.66
CA GLY A 433 62.80 -31.22 47.80
C GLY A 433 62.46 -29.76 47.45
N ILE A 434 62.46 -29.41 46.16
CA ILE A 434 62.22 -28.07 45.61
C ILE A 434 61.29 -28.14 44.39
N VAL A 435 60.72 -27.01 43.98
CA VAL A 435 59.91 -26.92 42.76
C VAL A 435 60.80 -27.19 41.54
N THR A 436 60.44 -28.20 40.77
CA THR A 436 61.05 -28.54 39.48
C THR A 436 59.98 -28.59 38.40
N ILE A 437 60.40 -28.58 37.14
CA ILE A 437 59.49 -28.78 36.01
C ILE A 437 59.95 -29.96 35.16
N SER A 438 58.97 -30.73 34.67
CA SER A 438 59.16 -31.66 33.58
C SER A 438 58.83 -30.98 32.26
N VAL A 439 59.62 -31.24 31.22
CA VAL A 439 59.50 -30.56 29.92
C VAL A 439 59.46 -31.56 28.78
N GLY A 440 58.40 -31.50 27.99
CA GLY A 440 58.29 -32.18 26.70
C GLY A 440 58.36 -31.17 25.55
N GLY A 441 59.14 -31.47 24.52
CA GLY A 441 59.31 -30.58 23.38
C GLY A 441 59.10 -31.29 22.05
N ALA A 442 58.45 -30.61 21.11
CA ALA A 442 58.34 -31.03 19.70
C ALA A 442 59.00 -29.99 18.79
N ILE A 443 59.77 -30.45 17.81
CA ILE A 443 60.43 -29.58 16.82
C ILE A 443 59.74 -29.74 15.47
N ALA A 444 59.41 -28.61 14.85
CA ALA A 444 58.99 -28.55 13.46
C ALA A 444 59.95 -27.68 12.64
N GLU A 445 60.19 -28.11 11.41
CA GLU A 445 60.94 -27.40 10.39
C GLU A 445 60.12 -27.31 9.10
N ARG A 446 60.61 -26.51 8.15
CA ARG A 446 59.90 -26.29 6.88
C ARG A 446 59.63 -27.60 6.14
N GLN A 447 60.50 -28.60 6.27
CA GLN A 447 60.35 -29.89 5.60
C GLN A 447 59.14 -30.69 6.09
N ASN A 448 58.71 -30.52 7.34
CA ASN A 448 57.54 -31.23 7.87
C ASN A 448 56.24 -30.86 7.14
N MET A 449 56.12 -29.65 6.59
CA MET A 449 54.96 -29.27 5.76
C MET A 449 54.84 -30.10 4.47
N TYR A 450 55.93 -30.71 4.01
CA TYR A 450 55.94 -31.58 2.83
C TYR A 450 55.75 -33.07 3.18
N GLN A 451 55.67 -33.41 4.48
CA GLN A 451 55.48 -34.78 4.99
C GLN A 451 54.01 -35.10 5.29
N GLY A 452 53.08 -34.41 4.63
CA GLY A 452 51.66 -34.78 4.57
C GLY A 452 50.71 -33.92 5.40
N PHE A 453 51.14 -32.92 6.16
CA PHE A 453 50.23 -31.98 6.84
C PHE A 453 49.60 -31.01 5.82
N ASN A 454 48.27 -30.99 5.73
CA ASN A 454 47.55 -30.15 4.76
C ASN A 454 47.43 -28.71 5.24
N THR A 455 47.45 -28.49 6.56
CA THR A 455 47.34 -27.17 7.17
C THR A 455 48.36 -26.97 8.29
N HIS A 456 48.67 -25.71 8.58
CA HIS A 456 49.52 -25.37 9.72
C HIS A 456 48.83 -25.67 11.07
N GLN A 457 47.50 -25.79 11.08
CA GLN A 457 46.74 -26.16 12.27
C GLN A 457 46.95 -27.65 12.59
N GLU A 458 46.83 -28.52 11.59
CA GLU A 458 47.13 -29.97 11.75
C GLU A 458 48.55 -30.18 12.26
N LEU A 459 49.53 -29.44 11.73
CA LEU A 459 50.91 -29.49 12.19
C LEU A 459 51.05 -29.01 13.65
N GLN A 460 50.38 -27.93 14.03
CA GLN A 460 50.39 -27.44 15.41
C GLN A 460 49.78 -28.46 16.38
N GLU A 461 48.70 -29.12 16.01
CA GLU A 461 48.04 -30.16 16.82
C GLU A 461 48.96 -31.38 16.98
N ALA A 462 49.60 -31.83 15.91
CA ALA A 462 50.59 -32.91 15.96
C ALA A 462 51.80 -32.56 16.85
N MET A 463 52.34 -31.35 16.73
CA MET A 463 53.41 -30.88 17.62
C MET A 463 52.98 -30.90 19.09
N PHE A 464 51.76 -30.50 19.39
CA PHE A 464 51.26 -30.49 20.77
C PHE A 464 51.17 -31.91 21.33
N ASN A 465 50.58 -32.84 20.57
CA ASN A 465 50.45 -34.24 20.98
C ASN A 465 51.81 -34.90 21.20
N VAL A 466 52.78 -34.61 20.34
CA VAL A 466 54.15 -35.14 20.46
C VAL A 466 54.88 -34.55 21.67
N ALA A 467 54.73 -33.25 21.92
CA ALA A 467 55.32 -32.61 23.09
C ALA A 467 54.68 -33.11 24.39
N ASP A 468 53.36 -33.32 24.42
CA ASP A 468 52.64 -33.89 25.56
C ASP A 468 53.09 -35.33 25.86
N LYS A 469 53.25 -36.15 24.82
CA LYS A 469 53.82 -37.50 24.98
C LYS A 469 55.26 -37.46 25.52
N ALA A 470 56.10 -36.55 25.01
CA ALA A 470 57.46 -36.37 25.53
C ALA A 470 57.46 -35.90 26.99
N LEU A 471 56.51 -35.06 27.38
CA LEU A 471 56.32 -34.63 28.77
C LEU A 471 55.91 -35.81 29.67
N TYR A 472 55.01 -36.66 29.18
CA TYR A 472 54.61 -37.88 29.87
C TYR A 472 55.79 -38.82 30.10
N GLU A 473 56.60 -39.06 29.06
CA GLU A 473 57.84 -39.84 29.17
C GLU A 473 58.83 -39.21 30.16
N CYS A 474 58.94 -37.88 30.17
CA CYS A 474 59.78 -37.15 31.12
C CYS A 474 59.34 -37.43 32.57
N LYS A 475 58.04 -37.34 32.84
CA LYS A 475 57.46 -37.63 34.16
C LYS A 475 57.70 -39.06 34.61
N GLN A 476 57.61 -40.05 33.71
CA GLN A 476 57.92 -41.45 34.03
C GLN A 476 59.41 -41.70 34.28
N SER A 477 60.29 -40.97 33.60
CA SER A 477 61.75 -41.15 33.69
C SER A 477 62.40 -40.50 34.92
N GLY A 478 61.61 -40.09 35.92
CA GLY A 478 62.10 -39.50 37.17
C GLY A 478 61.97 -37.97 37.27
N ARG A 479 61.19 -37.34 36.37
CA ARG A 479 60.88 -35.89 36.37
C ARG A 479 62.12 -34.99 36.27
N ASN A 480 61.93 -33.67 36.36
CA ASN A 480 63.00 -32.67 36.33
C ASN A 480 63.99 -32.87 35.17
N LYS A 481 63.46 -33.10 33.96
CA LYS A 481 64.23 -33.38 32.74
C LYS A 481 63.58 -32.69 31.54
N VAL A 482 64.29 -32.71 30.43
CA VAL A 482 63.79 -32.27 29.12
C VAL A 482 63.86 -33.45 28.16
N ILE A 483 62.73 -33.78 27.53
CA ILE A 483 62.66 -34.75 26.45
C ILE A 483 62.17 -34.04 25.18
N TRP A 484 62.91 -34.21 24.09
CA TRP A 484 62.54 -33.70 22.77
C TRP A 484 62.20 -34.86 21.84
N SER A 485 61.17 -34.66 21.02
CA SER A 485 60.87 -35.51 19.88
C SER A 485 60.88 -34.69 18.59
N SER A 486 61.62 -35.19 17.60
CA SER A 486 61.62 -34.69 16.23
C SER A 486 60.68 -35.48 15.30
N LYS A 487 60.12 -36.59 15.80
CA LYS A 487 59.21 -37.43 15.02
C LYS A 487 57.79 -36.94 15.22
N LEU A 488 57.28 -36.23 14.21
CA LEU A 488 55.90 -35.79 14.14
C LEU A 488 55.08 -36.87 13.43
N ASP A 489 54.36 -37.67 14.21
CA ASP A 489 53.39 -38.64 13.67
C ASP A 489 52.03 -37.94 13.46
N LYS A 490 51.32 -38.34 12.41
CA LYS A 490 49.96 -37.87 12.13
C LYS A 490 48.93 -38.50 13.05
#